data_AF-A0A2E8RCM5-F1
#
_entry.id   AF-A0A2E8RCM5-F1
#
_cell.length_a   1.000
_cell.length_b   1.000
_cell.length_c   1.000
_cell.angle_alpha   90.00
_cell.angle_beta   90.00
_cell.angle_gamma   90.00
#
_symmetry.space_group_name_H-M   'P 1'
#
loop_
_entity.id
_entity.type
_entity.pdbx_description
1 polymer ?
#
loop_
_entity_poly.entity_id
_entity_poly.type
_entity_poly.pdbx_seq_one_letter_code
_entity_poly.pdbx_strand_id
1 'polypeptide(L)'
;MATSHANSVVEKMNQAGLEFLNSLSEDQKTKACFHYMDGERLFWYYPPINRHGISLRDLDDNQRKLALKLMSTGLTERSYKQALQIIDLESVLGPIEKENANGGPTWFDRNPELYYFRIFGTPGQKDPWGWSAEGHHVS
;
A
#
# COMPACT_ATOMS: atom_id res chain seq x y z
N MET A 1 8.37 -17.42 25.48
CA MET A 1 7.68 -16.12 25.44
C MET A 1 7.70 -15.44 24.06
N ALA A 2 8.69 -15.68 23.18
CA ALA A 2 8.71 -15.10 21.83
C ALA A 2 7.61 -15.66 20.88
N THR A 3 7.13 -16.88 21.13
CA THR A 3 6.15 -17.57 20.28
C THR A 3 4.71 -17.04 20.39
N SER A 4 4.29 -16.49 21.53
CA SER A 4 2.90 -15.98 21.67
C SER A 4 2.70 -14.63 20.97
N HIS A 5 3.71 -13.76 20.99
CA HIS A 5 3.64 -12.48 20.27
C HIS A 5 3.73 -12.67 18.74
N ALA A 6 4.60 -13.57 18.27
CA ALA A 6 4.71 -13.87 16.84
C ALA A 6 3.41 -14.42 16.25
N ASN A 7 2.74 -15.35 16.96
CA ASN A 7 1.43 -15.86 16.56
C ASN A 7 0.39 -14.73 16.46
N SER A 8 0.41 -13.77 17.39
CA SER A 8 -0.54 -12.64 17.36
C SER A 8 -0.33 -11.68 16.18
N VAL A 9 0.91 -11.52 15.69
CA VAL A 9 1.20 -10.64 14.54
C VAL A 9 0.73 -11.30 13.25
N VAL A 10 1.02 -12.59 13.07
CA VAL A 10 0.59 -13.36 11.91
C VAL A 10 -0.94 -13.40 11.81
N GLU A 11 -1.63 -13.65 12.93
CA GLU A 11 -3.10 -13.64 12.99
C GLU A 11 -3.68 -12.27 12.60
N LYS A 12 -3.15 -11.18 13.17
CA LYS A 12 -3.59 -9.81 12.83
C LYS A 12 -3.36 -9.46 11.37
N MET A 13 -2.21 -9.84 10.81
CA MET A 13 -1.89 -9.58 9.41
C MET A 13 -2.78 -10.41 8.46
N ASN A 14 -3.00 -11.69 8.77
CA ASN A 14 -3.94 -12.53 8.02
C ASN A 14 -5.34 -11.94 8.04
N GLN A 15 -5.82 -11.53 9.22
CA GLN A 15 -7.14 -10.92 9.36
C GLN A 15 -7.25 -9.63 8.56
N ALA A 16 -6.29 -8.70 8.69
CA ALA A 16 -6.31 -7.44 7.95
C ALA A 16 -6.24 -7.67 6.43
N GLY A 17 -5.43 -8.63 5.98
CA GLY A 17 -5.33 -9.00 4.57
C GLY A 17 -6.63 -9.57 4.02
N LEU A 18 -7.29 -10.46 4.77
CA LEU A 18 -8.60 -11.00 4.41
C LEU A 18 -9.68 -9.92 4.39
N GLU A 19 -9.74 -9.05 5.39
CA GLU A 19 -10.72 -7.96 5.44
C GLU A 19 -10.56 -7.02 4.25
N PHE A 20 -9.32 -6.62 3.92
CA PHE A 20 -9.06 -5.81 2.74
C PHE A 20 -9.46 -6.55 1.45
N LEU A 21 -8.98 -7.78 1.25
CA LEU A 21 -9.29 -8.59 0.06
C LEU A 21 -10.80 -8.79 -0.16
N ASN A 22 -11.54 -9.06 0.92
CA ASN A 22 -12.98 -9.29 0.87
C ASN A 22 -13.80 -8.01 0.66
N SER A 23 -13.22 -6.83 0.94
CA SER A 23 -13.87 -5.55 0.69
C SER A 23 -13.81 -5.11 -0.77
N LEU A 24 -12.92 -5.71 -1.58
CA LEU A 24 -12.71 -5.34 -2.97
C LEU A 24 -13.76 -5.95 -3.90
N SER A 25 -14.18 -5.20 -4.91
CA SER A 25 -14.92 -5.73 -6.05
C SER A 25 -14.05 -6.65 -6.91
N GLU A 26 -14.67 -7.45 -7.77
CA GLU A 26 -13.91 -8.31 -8.70
C GLU A 26 -12.97 -7.48 -9.60
N ASP A 27 -13.43 -6.34 -10.11
CA ASP A 27 -12.60 -5.43 -10.91
C ASP A 27 -11.41 -4.89 -10.11
N GLN A 28 -11.60 -4.54 -8.83
CA GLN A 28 -10.50 -4.10 -7.97
C GLN A 28 -9.53 -5.23 -7.66
N LYS A 29 -10.01 -6.46 -7.49
CA LYS A 29 -9.15 -7.64 -7.30
C LYS A 29 -8.26 -7.90 -8.51
N THR A 30 -8.72 -7.61 -9.74
CA THR A 30 -7.85 -7.73 -10.93
C THR A 30 -6.63 -6.81 -10.89
N LYS A 31 -6.71 -5.70 -10.15
CA LYS A 31 -5.60 -4.76 -9.95
C LYS A 31 -4.76 -5.09 -8.71
N ALA A 32 -5.41 -5.58 -7.66
CA ALA A 32 -4.79 -5.77 -6.34
C ALA A 32 -4.12 -7.14 -6.16
N CYS A 33 -4.62 -8.18 -6.82
CA CYS A 33 -4.29 -9.57 -6.50
C CYS A 33 -3.38 -10.20 -7.55
N PHE A 34 -2.31 -10.82 -7.08
CA PHE A 34 -1.29 -11.47 -7.89
C PHE A 34 -1.06 -12.89 -7.40
N HIS A 35 -0.56 -13.76 -8.27
CA HIS A 35 -0.11 -15.08 -7.84
C HIS A 35 1.11 -14.94 -6.91
N TYR A 36 1.29 -15.86 -5.95
CA TYR A 36 2.42 -15.77 -5.01
C TYR A 36 3.78 -15.78 -5.71
N MET A 37 3.92 -16.57 -6.77
CA MET A 37 5.14 -16.67 -7.58
C MET A 37 5.23 -15.65 -8.71
N ASP A 38 4.35 -14.63 -8.73
CA ASP A 38 4.41 -13.57 -9.72
C ASP A 38 5.72 -12.77 -9.60
N GLY A 39 6.32 -12.41 -10.75
CA GLY A 39 7.54 -11.62 -10.79
C GLY A 39 7.38 -10.23 -10.17
N GLU A 40 6.16 -9.69 -10.17
CA GLU A 40 5.79 -8.44 -9.51
C GLU A 40 6.13 -8.45 -8.02
N ARG A 41 6.11 -9.62 -7.35
CA ARG A 41 6.46 -9.74 -5.92
C ARG A 41 7.92 -9.36 -5.63
N LEU A 42 8.78 -9.53 -6.62
CA LEU A 42 10.21 -9.22 -6.52
C LEU A 42 10.56 -7.92 -7.26
N PHE A 43 9.58 -7.30 -7.92
CA PHE A 43 9.79 -6.08 -8.65
C PHE A 43 9.85 -4.89 -7.69
N TRP A 44 11.04 -4.32 -7.55
CA TRP A 44 11.29 -3.12 -6.78
C TRP A 44 11.99 -2.09 -7.66
N TYR A 45 11.42 -0.88 -7.71
CA TYR A 45 11.95 0.21 -8.53
C TYR A 45 11.74 1.56 -7.85
N TYR A 46 12.84 2.25 -7.57
CA TYR A 46 12.83 3.55 -6.89
C TYR A 46 12.46 4.74 -7.78
N PRO A 47 12.91 4.83 -9.05
CA PRO A 47 12.51 5.93 -9.92
C PRO A 47 10.99 5.98 -10.18
N PRO A 48 10.42 7.17 -10.44
CA PRO A 48 9.01 7.30 -10.76
C PRO A 48 8.59 6.44 -11.97
N ILE A 49 7.60 5.58 -11.77
CA ILE A 49 6.98 4.74 -12.79
C ILE A 49 5.49 4.63 -12.54
N ASN A 50 4.74 4.19 -13.56
CA ASN A 50 3.39 3.66 -13.32
C ASN A 50 3.52 2.36 -12.51
N ARG A 51 2.96 2.35 -11.31
CA ARG A 51 3.02 1.19 -10.41
C ARG A 51 1.84 0.25 -10.69
N HIS A 52 2.09 -1.05 -10.60
CA HIS A 52 1.03 -2.03 -10.51
C HIS A 52 0.44 -2.09 -9.09
N GLY A 53 -0.76 -2.62 -8.96
CA GLY A 53 -1.51 -2.62 -7.71
C GLY A 53 -2.76 -1.74 -7.77
N ILE A 54 -3.61 -1.88 -6.77
CA ILE A 54 -4.77 -1.00 -6.59
C ILE A 54 -4.33 0.27 -5.88
N SER A 55 -4.61 1.43 -6.49
CA SER A 55 -4.30 2.73 -5.87
C SER A 55 -5.35 3.08 -4.81
N LEU A 56 -4.96 3.83 -3.76
CA LEU A 56 -5.91 4.40 -2.81
C LEU A 56 -6.99 5.23 -3.51
N ARG A 57 -6.66 5.89 -4.62
CA ARG A 57 -7.61 6.64 -5.47
C ARG A 57 -8.76 5.78 -5.97
N ASP A 58 -8.49 4.53 -6.31
CA ASP A 58 -9.46 3.59 -6.86
C ASP A 58 -10.26 2.84 -5.76
N LEU A 59 -10.05 3.20 -4.49
CA LEU A 59 -10.73 2.64 -3.33
C LEU A 59 -11.72 3.62 -2.72
N ASP A 60 -12.83 3.09 -2.17
CA ASP A 60 -13.72 3.87 -1.31
C ASP A 60 -13.12 4.10 0.10
N ASP A 61 -13.77 4.93 0.91
CA ASP A 61 -13.29 5.29 2.25
C ASP A 61 -13.10 4.09 3.18
N ASN A 62 -13.95 3.07 3.07
CA ASN A 62 -13.84 1.87 3.90
C ASN A 62 -12.67 1.01 3.44
N GLN A 63 -12.54 0.80 2.13
CA GLN A 63 -11.45 0.05 1.52
C GLN A 63 -10.09 0.71 1.80
N ARG A 64 -10.00 2.06 1.73
CA ARG A 64 -8.79 2.82 2.10
C ARG A 64 -8.38 2.56 3.55
N LYS A 65 -9.34 2.58 4.48
CA LYS A 65 -9.08 2.25 5.90
C LYS A 65 -8.56 0.83 6.07
N LEU A 66 -9.11 -0.14 5.34
CA LEU A 66 -8.68 -1.53 5.38
C LEU A 66 -7.27 -1.73 4.79
N ALA A 67 -6.95 -1.05 3.67
CA ALA A 67 -5.61 -1.05 3.09
C ALA A 67 -4.56 -0.49 4.08
N LEU A 68 -4.84 0.67 4.69
CA LEU A 68 -3.96 1.27 5.69
C LEU A 68 -3.87 0.43 6.97
N LYS A 69 -4.96 -0.25 7.36
CA LYS A 69 -4.95 -1.23 8.46
C LYS A 69 -4.02 -2.39 8.15
N LEU A 70 -4.05 -2.96 6.94
CA LEU A 70 -3.08 -3.96 6.51
C LEU A 70 -1.65 -3.43 6.60
N MET A 71 -1.39 -2.21 6.10
CA MET A 71 -0.08 -1.57 6.20
C MET A 71 0.43 -1.48 7.64
N SER A 72 -0.44 -1.14 8.58
CA SER A 72 -0.10 -1.02 10.01
C SER A 72 0.37 -2.34 10.62
N THR A 73 -0.03 -3.49 10.08
CA THR A 73 0.36 -4.80 10.63
C THR A 73 1.83 -5.16 10.35
N GLY A 74 2.43 -4.58 9.32
CA GLY A 74 3.84 -4.78 8.96
C GLY A 74 4.79 -3.76 9.57
N LEU A 75 4.27 -2.78 10.32
CA LEU A 75 5.02 -1.63 10.80
C LEU A 75 4.90 -1.49 12.33
N THR A 76 5.94 -0.92 12.94
CA THR A 76 5.80 -0.38 14.31
C THR A 76 4.88 0.83 14.31
N GLU A 77 4.32 1.20 15.47
CA GLU A 77 3.50 2.42 15.59
C GLU A 77 4.24 3.67 15.06
N ARG A 78 5.53 3.79 15.40
CA ARG A 78 6.39 4.90 14.93
C ARG A 78 6.51 4.91 13.40
N SER A 79 6.86 3.78 12.80
CA SER A 79 7.06 3.70 11.34
C SER A 79 5.74 3.82 10.57
N TYR A 80 4.62 3.35 11.14
CA TYR A 80 3.29 3.55 10.56
C TYR A 80 2.91 5.03 10.54
N LYS A 81 3.08 5.75 11.65
CA LYS A 81 2.86 7.21 11.70
C LYS A 81 3.74 7.95 10.69
N GLN A 82 5.01 7.55 10.57
CA GLN A 82 5.92 8.14 9.60
C GLN A 82 5.47 7.88 8.15
N ALA A 83 5.01 6.67 7.83
CA ALA A 83 4.47 6.37 6.50
C ALA A 83 3.23 7.23 6.18
N LEU A 84 2.29 7.39 7.12
CA LEU A 84 1.13 8.28 6.95
C LEU A 84 1.56 9.73 6.73
N GLN A 85 2.53 10.22 7.51
CA GLN A 85 3.05 11.57 7.34
C GLN A 85 3.71 11.80 5.98
N ILE A 86 4.40 10.80 5.42
CA ILE A 86 4.97 10.86 4.08
C ILE A 86 3.85 10.96 3.02
N ILE A 87 2.81 10.13 3.15
CA ILE A 87 1.63 10.15 2.27
C ILE A 87 0.94 11.52 2.32
N ASP A 88 0.69 12.05 3.52
CA ASP A 88 0.02 13.33 3.73
C ASP A 88 0.87 14.51 3.21
N LEU A 89 2.20 14.39 3.24
CA LEU A 89 3.12 15.43 2.80
C LEU A 89 3.00 15.72 1.29
N GLU A 90 2.49 14.80 0.49
CA GLU A 90 2.21 15.04 -0.93
C GLU A 90 1.28 16.24 -1.13
N SER A 91 0.26 16.40 -0.26
CA SER A 91 -0.68 17.54 -0.30
C SER A 91 -0.03 18.88 0.02
N VAL A 92 1.11 18.88 0.73
CA VAL A 92 1.86 20.08 1.10
C VAL A 92 2.89 20.41 0.02
N LEU A 93 3.64 19.40 -0.44
CA LEU A 93 4.69 19.60 -1.45
C LEU A 93 4.11 19.89 -2.84
N GLY A 94 2.95 19.34 -3.19
CA GLY A 94 2.30 19.58 -4.48
C GLY A 94 2.14 21.06 -4.83
N PRO A 95 1.48 21.87 -3.98
CA PRO A 95 1.37 23.31 -4.18
C PRO A 95 2.72 24.03 -4.24
N ILE A 96 3.65 23.69 -3.35
CA ILE A 96 4.99 24.31 -3.27
C ILE A 96 5.79 24.05 -4.55
N GLU A 97 5.76 22.83 -5.07
CA GLU A 97 6.46 22.47 -6.31
C GLU A 97 5.84 23.16 -7.53
N LYS A 98 4.51 23.29 -7.58
CA LYS A 98 3.81 24.05 -8.64
C LYS A 98 4.16 25.53 -8.60
N GLU A 99 4.25 26.12 -7.41
CA GLU A 99 4.69 27.50 -7.22
C GLU A 99 6.14 27.68 -7.68
N ASN A 100 7.06 26.83 -7.22
CA ASN A 100 8.47 26.87 -7.61
C ASN A 100 8.69 26.65 -9.11
N ALA A 101 7.81 25.91 -9.77
CA ALA A 101 7.85 25.70 -11.21
C ALA A 101 7.49 26.96 -12.02
N ASN A 102 6.94 28.02 -11.40
CA ASN A 102 6.55 29.27 -12.06
C ASN A 102 5.68 29.06 -13.33
N GLY A 103 4.72 28.12 -13.25
CA GLY A 103 3.87 27.75 -14.39
C GLY A 103 4.51 26.74 -15.37
N GLY A 104 5.73 26.27 -15.08
CA GLY A 104 6.36 25.14 -15.73
C GLY A 104 5.77 23.79 -15.29
N PRO A 105 6.09 22.69 -16.01
CA PRO A 105 5.59 21.36 -15.69
C PRO A 105 6.21 20.82 -14.40
N THR A 106 5.40 20.15 -13.57
CA THR A 106 5.89 19.30 -12.48
C THR A 106 6.15 17.89 -13.00
N TRP A 107 7.25 17.28 -12.59
CA TRP A 107 7.70 15.96 -13.07
C TRP A 107 6.93 14.78 -12.47
N PHE A 108 6.19 15.01 -11.38
CA PHE A 108 5.47 13.99 -10.62
C PHE A 108 4.12 14.54 -10.13
N ASP A 109 3.09 13.69 -10.12
CA ASP A 109 1.78 14.03 -9.55
C ASP A 109 1.79 13.79 -8.04
N ARG A 110 2.00 14.87 -7.29
CA ARG A 110 1.97 14.91 -5.81
C ARG A 110 0.55 14.67 -5.31
N ASN A 111 0.17 13.41 -5.15
CA ASN A 111 -1.16 13.00 -4.76
C ASN A 111 -1.13 11.87 -3.69
N PRO A 112 -1.68 12.11 -2.48
CA PRO A 112 -1.74 11.10 -1.41
C PRO A 112 -2.51 9.83 -1.79
N GLU A 113 -3.34 9.88 -2.83
CA GLU A 113 -4.15 8.76 -3.30
C GLU A 113 -3.41 7.86 -4.32
N LEU A 114 -2.21 8.25 -4.75
CA LEU A 114 -1.36 7.46 -5.66
C LEU A 114 -0.36 6.57 -4.89
N TYR A 115 -0.88 5.90 -3.86
CA TYR A 115 -0.20 4.80 -3.16
C TYR A 115 -0.92 3.50 -3.46
N TYR A 116 -0.16 2.45 -3.74
CA TYR A 116 -0.62 1.24 -4.41
C TYR A 116 -0.42 0.03 -3.52
N PHE A 117 -1.45 -0.80 -3.43
CA PHE A 117 -1.46 -2.02 -2.65
C PHE A 117 -1.51 -3.24 -3.56
N ARG A 118 -0.71 -4.26 -3.22
CA ARG A 118 -0.69 -5.56 -3.90
C ARG A 118 -0.76 -6.67 -2.86
N ILE A 119 -1.52 -7.72 -3.17
CA ILE A 119 -1.59 -8.97 -2.41
C ILE A 119 -1.07 -10.08 -3.32
N PHE A 120 -0.16 -10.90 -2.80
CA PHE A 120 0.43 -12.04 -3.49
C PHE A 120 -0.05 -13.32 -2.81
N GLY A 121 -0.82 -14.16 -3.50
CA GLY A 121 -1.48 -15.32 -2.90
C GLY A 121 -2.70 -14.95 -2.06
N THR A 122 -3.13 -15.85 -1.17
CA THR A 122 -4.37 -15.68 -0.40
C THR A 122 -4.07 -15.61 1.09
N PRO A 123 -4.39 -14.49 1.78
CA PRO A 123 -4.15 -14.35 3.21
C PRO A 123 -4.84 -15.45 4.04
N GLY A 124 -4.15 -15.93 5.08
CA GLY A 124 -4.71 -16.91 6.02
C GLY A 124 -4.89 -18.34 5.49
N GLN A 125 -4.44 -18.65 4.27
CA GLN A 125 -4.43 -20.01 3.74
C GLN A 125 -3.17 -20.78 4.15
N LYS A 126 -3.15 -22.09 3.83
CA LYS A 126 -1.98 -22.96 4.09
C LYS A 126 -0.77 -22.58 3.22
N ASP A 127 -1.03 -22.12 1.99
CA ASP A 127 0.01 -21.67 1.07
C ASP A 127 0.53 -20.28 1.47
N PRO A 128 1.80 -19.95 1.14
CA PRO A 128 2.37 -18.66 1.49
C PRO A 128 1.65 -17.51 0.79
N TRP A 129 1.63 -16.36 1.45
CA TRP A 129 1.12 -15.12 0.90
C TRP A 129 1.99 -13.94 1.35
N GLY A 130 1.81 -12.80 0.70
CA GLY A 130 2.45 -11.55 1.09
C GLY A 130 1.68 -10.35 0.56
N TRP A 131 2.15 -9.16 0.91
CA TRP A 131 1.59 -7.92 0.40
C TRP A 131 2.69 -6.85 0.30
N SER A 132 2.43 -5.81 -0.48
CA SER A 132 3.27 -4.62 -0.53
C SER A 132 2.42 -3.36 -0.63
N ALA A 133 2.95 -2.25 -0.10
CA ALA A 133 2.39 -0.91 -0.24
C ALA A 133 3.50 0.00 -0.79
N GLU A 134 3.27 0.58 -1.96
CA GLU A 134 4.26 1.41 -2.64
C GLU A 134 3.69 2.75 -3.08
N GLY A 135 4.53 3.77 -3.10
CA GLY A 135 4.19 5.08 -3.63
C GLY A 135 5.42 5.95 -3.77
N HIS A 136 5.22 7.25 -3.79
CA HIS A 136 6.33 8.18 -3.76
C HIS A 136 6.92 8.22 -2.35
N HIS A 137 8.15 7.72 -2.18
CA HIS A 137 8.84 7.64 -0.87
C HIS A 137 8.31 6.61 0.15
N VAL A 138 7.42 5.70 -0.25
CA VAL A 138 7.09 4.47 0.49
C VAL A 138 7.34 3.27 -0.41
N SER A 139 8.03 2.25 0.10
CA SER A 139 8.32 1.00 -0.62
C SER A 139 8.41 -0.18 0.32
#